data_AF-A0A8T4Y1Z0-F1
#
_entry.id   AF-A0A8T4Y1Z0-F1
#
_cell.length_a   1.000
_cell.length_b   1.000
_cell.length_c   1.000
_cell.angle_alpha   90.00
_cell.angle_beta   90.00
_cell.angle_gamma   90.00
#
_symmetry.space_group_name_H-M   'P 1'
#
loop_
_entity.id
_entity.type
_entity.pdbx_description
1 polymer ?
#
loop_
_entity_poly.entity_id
_entity_poly.type
_entity_poly.pdbx_seq_one_letter_code
_entity_poly.pdbx_strand_id
1 'polypeptide(L)'
;MKQIGYVLSGCDQSRISFVVMEDSKVYVNNYYFINHPSSLSGEFNPVLLRVYKITPYNPEMTIGSFGPIAGKKGEKAYYGKKLEYLVAWAEVLGYISWDGKWRRLECSPNTWDLVYEPTYEELEGFFIKLSSKSLSDRADFSIAIGRHRGLNIPFHLDLNAIAKGHIFVAGMSVDYAEPLIYMVNGIIHIEKIGEFVDRFFADDSEGSIPVEGVYIPSFNPETYEVGWRPVAEVIRHRYAGVLVRIFTETGRSITVTPGHSVFVLRDGEVSTIPASEIRVGDYLVAPSEIPMGSRPVTEIDILEVLGNSSDNRSIYLHNVPESVYERFDEDNLWFKGDRGLRLRWRRKKILPIRYARLLMFEEKTSIKIAARRGIEIPAIIKVDEEFARLMGYYVAKGNTRANKGRSYNVVFNLGLNDLDIIEDIRRIISRLTVSTKVSVIKNSSSYRIIIYDKVLTLLFRNLAPGNAR
;
A
#
# COMPACT_ATOMS: atom_id res chain seq x y z
N MET A 1 -24.53 -18.98 28.21
CA MET A 1 -24.78 -19.04 26.75
C MET A 1 -26.25 -18.77 26.42
N LYS A 2 -26.54 -18.13 25.28
CA LYS A 2 -27.90 -17.86 24.75
C LYS A 2 -28.25 -18.90 23.68
N GLN A 3 -29.46 -19.44 23.69
CA GLN A 3 -29.96 -20.28 22.60
C GLN A 3 -30.24 -19.41 21.36
N ILE A 4 -29.70 -19.80 20.21
CA ILE A 4 -29.78 -18.99 18.98
C ILE A 4 -30.34 -19.75 17.77
N GLY A 5 -30.46 -21.06 17.84
CA GLY A 5 -30.87 -21.85 16.68
C GLY A 5 -30.98 -23.34 16.93
N TYR A 6 -31.41 -24.06 15.89
CA TYR A 6 -31.56 -25.52 15.89
C TYR A 6 -30.86 -26.13 14.69
N VAL A 7 -30.12 -27.21 14.93
CA VAL A 7 -29.43 -27.98 13.88
C VAL A 7 -30.45 -28.58 12.91
N LEU A 8 -30.18 -28.39 11.61
CA LEU A 8 -30.97 -28.93 10.51
C LEU A 8 -30.47 -30.33 10.11
N SER A 9 -31.26 -31.04 9.32
CA SER A 9 -30.88 -32.34 8.75
C SER A 9 -29.73 -32.21 7.73
N GLY A 10 -28.97 -33.29 7.54
CA GLY A 10 -27.90 -33.34 6.53
C GLY A 10 -26.54 -32.81 7.02
N CYS A 11 -26.38 -32.68 8.34
CA CYS A 11 -25.09 -32.35 8.96
C CYS A 11 -24.19 -33.59 9.09
N ASP A 12 -22.88 -33.36 9.19
CA ASP A 12 -21.86 -34.39 9.41
C ASP A 12 -20.89 -33.96 10.53
N GLN A 13 -19.80 -34.71 10.71
CA GLN A 13 -18.85 -34.49 11.82
C GLN A 13 -18.05 -33.19 11.69
N SER A 14 -18.06 -32.59 10.50
CA SER A 14 -17.23 -31.47 10.09
C SER A 14 -18.05 -30.23 9.72
N ARG A 15 -19.33 -30.41 9.35
CA ARG A 15 -20.19 -29.34 8.85
C ARG A 15 -21.58 -29.45 9.45
N ILE A 16 -22.06 -28.32 9.94
CA ILE A 16 -23.37 -28.16 10.54
C ILE A 16 -24.08 -27.01 9.83
N SER A 17 -25.36 -27.22 9.52
CA SER A 17 -26.27 -26.13 9.18
C SER A 17 -27.33 -26.02 10.26
N PHE A 18 -27.68 -24.80 10.65
CA PHE A 18 -28.72 -24.57 11.65
C PHE A 18 -29.60 -23.38 11.25
N VAL A 19 -30.87 -23.46 11.61
CA VAL A 19 -31.80 -22.33 11.47
C VAL A 19 -31.61 -21.36 12.63
N VAL A 20 -31.57 -20.06 12.34
CA VAL A 20 -31.42 -19.00 13.34
C VAL A 20 -32.80 -18.60 13.85
N MET A 21 -32.95 -18.45 15.16
CA MET A 21 -34.18 -17.97 15.80
C MET A 21 -34.43 -16.49 15.48
N GLU A 22 -35.71 -16.07 15.40
CA GLU A 22 -36.11 -14.72 15.00
C GLU A 22 -35.45 -13.60 15.85
N ASP A 23 -35.34 -13.79 17.16
CA ASP A 23 -34.75 -12.81 18.10
C ASP A 23 -33.23 -12.98 18.31
N SER A 24 -32.58 -13.70 17.39
CA SER A 24 -31.14 -14.00 17.46
C SER A 24 -30.40 -13.46 16.25
N LYS A 25 -29.14 -13.08 16.48
CA LYS A 25 -28.24 -12.61 15.43
C LYS A 25 -27.03 -13.54 15.40
N VAL A 26 -26.63 -13.94 14.20
CA VAL A 26 -25.47 -14.79 13.96
C VAL A 26 -24.55 -14.06 12.99
N TYR A 27 -23.25 -14.18 13.21
CA TYR A 27 -22.23 -13.50 12.40
C TYR A 27 -21.24 -14.50 11.81
N VAL A 28 -20.79 -14.22 10.59
CA VAL A 28 -19.73 -14.99 9.94
C VAL A 28 -18.41 -14.77 10.68
N ASN A 29 -17.62 -15.84 10.82
CA ASN A 29 -16.36 -15.93 11.56
C ASN A 29 -16.49 -15.81 13.09
N ASN A 30 -17.70 -15.90 13.66
CA ASN A 30 -17.90 -16.02 15.10
C ASN A 30 -17.99 -17.49 15.56
N TYR A 31 -17.72 -17.69 16.86
CA TYR A 31 -17.75 -18.99 17.53
C TYR A 31 -19.08 -19.26 18.21
N TYR A 32 -19.54 -20.52 18.11
CA TYR A 32 -20.79 -21.00 18.69
C TYR A 32 -20.58 -22.39 19.30
N PHE A 33 -21.51 -22.83 20.15
CA PHE A 33 -21.49 -24.17 20.73
C PHE A 33 -22.71 -25.00 20.35
N ILE A 34 -22.50 -26.30 20.25
CA ILE A 34 -23.55 -27.30 20.46
C ILE A 34 -23.15 -28.18 21.64
N ASN A 35 -24.10 -28.91 22.21
CA ASN A 35 -23.75 -29.97 23.13
C ASN A 35 -23.20 -31.16 22.35
N HIS A 36 -22.20 -31.85 22.90
CA HIS A 36 -21.74 -33.11 22.34
C HIS A 36 -22.90 -34.12 22.27
N PRO A 37 -23.15 -34.81 21.14
CA PRO A 37 -24.31 -35.70 21.00
C PRO A 37 -24.34 -36.87 21.99
N SER A 38 -23.17 -37.31 22.45
CA SER A 38 -23.01 -38.36 23.47
C SER A 38 -23.03 -37.86 24.92
N SER A 39 -23.29 -36.57 25.16
CA SER A 39 -23.43 -36.04 26.53
C SER A 39 -24.62 -36.67 27.25
N LEU A 40 -24.45 -37.01 28.53
CA LEU A 40 -25.55 -37.53 29.35
C LEU A 40 -26.61 -36.44 29.59
N SER A 41 -27.84 -36.88 29.89
CA SER A 41 -28.93 -35.95 30.20
C SER A 41 -28.56 -35.03 31.38
N GLY A 42 -28.59 -33.71 31.14
CA GLY A 42 -28.19 -32.70 32.13
C GLY A 42 -26.71 -32.29 32.07
N GLU A 43 -25.88 -32.97 31.28
CA GLU A 43 -24.49 -32.56 31.04
C GLU A 43 -24.38 -31.72 29.77
N PHE A 44 -23.50 -30.72 29.82
CA PHE A 44 -23.15 -29.90 28.66
C PHE A 44 -21.65 -29.98 28.40
N ASN A 45 -21.26 -30.70 27.34
CA ASN A 45 -19.91 -30.73 26.83
C ASN A 45 -19.85 -29.94 25.52
N PRO A 46 -19.29 -28.71 25.52
CA PRO A 46 -19.33 -27.83 24.36
C PRO A 46 -18.49 -28.36 23.20
N VAL A 47 -19.11 -28.45 22.02
CA VAL A 47 -18.42 -28.61 20.73
C VAL A 47 -18.32 -27.24 20.07
N LEU A 48 -17.10 -26.82 19.77
CA LEU A 48 -16.79 -25.52 19.17
C LEU A 48 -17.09 -25.52 17.68
N LEU A 49 -17.92 -24.56 17.27
CA LEU A 49 -18.31 -24.30 15.88
C LEU A 49 -17.79 -22.94 15.43
N ARG A 50 -17.50 -22.80 14.13
CA ARG A 50 -17.26 -21.49 13.49
C ARG A 50 -18.19 -21.32 12.29
N VAL A 51 -19.02 -20.28 12.30
CA VAL A 51 -19.92 -19.97 11.18
C VAL A 51 -19.11 -19.38 10.03
N TYR A 52 -19.23 -19.93 8.83
CA TYR A 52 -18.52 -19.43 7.63
C TYR A 52 -19.48 -18.90 6.55
N LYS A 53 -20.78 -19.15 6.65
CA LYS A 53 -21.78 -18.68 5.69
C LYS A 53 -23.14 -18.52 6.37
N ILE A 54 -23.88 -17.47 6.02
CA ILE A 54 -25.27 -17.26 6.43
C ILE A 54 -26.07 -16.97 5.16
N THR A 55 -27.26 -17.53 5.03
CA THR A 55 -28.08 -17.35 3.83
C THR A 55 -29.55 -17.26 4.20
N PRO A 56 -30.28 -16.23 3.73
CA PRO A 56 -31.73 -16.22 3.83
C PRO A 56 -32.30 -17.31 2.94
N TYR A 57 -33.22 -18.10 3.48
CA TYR A 57 -33.90 -19.16 2.77
C TYR A 57 -35.39 -18.91 2.78
N ASN A 58 -35.98 -18.93 1.58
CA ASN A 58 -37.42 -18.87 1.38
C ASN A 58 -37.80 -20.02 0.43
N PRO A 59 -38.47 -21.08 0.93
CA PRO A 59 -38.83 -22.25 0.12
C PRO A 59 -39.65 -21.88 -1.12
N GLU A 60 -40.49 -20.84 -1.06
CA GLU A 60 -41.34 -20.41 -2.19
C GLU A 60 -40.54 -19.77 -3.32
N MET A 61 -39.35 -19.24 -3.02
CA MET A 61 -38.46 -18.60 -4.00
C MET A 61 -37.46 -19.58 -4.62
N THR A 62 -37.59 -20.88 -4.34
CA THR A 62 -36.79 -21.91 -5.02
C THR A 62 -37.28 -22.19 -6.44
N ILE A 63 -36.36 -22.59 -7.31
CA ILE A 63 -36.66 -22.92 -8.72
C ILE A 63 -37.69 -24.06 -8.75
N GLY A 64 -38.83 -23.83 -9.43
CA GLY A 64 -39.93 -24.80 -9.53
C GLY A 64 -41.10 -24.54 -8.57
N SER A 65 -40.93 -23.62 -7.60
CA SER A 65 -41.99 -23.19 -6.69
C SER A 65 -42.82 -22.02 -7.25
N PHE A 66 -43.83 -21.57 -6.51
CA PHE A 66 -44.75 -20.53 -6.97
C PHE A 66 -44.12 -19.14 -7.04
N GLY A 67 -43.13 -18.83 -6.21
CA GLY A 67 -42.46 -17.53 -6.16
C GLY A 67 -41.85 -17.08 -7.49
N PRO A 68 -40.98 -17.88 -8.14
CA PRO A 68 -40.43 -17.54 -9.46
C PRO A 68 -41.50 -17.42 -10.56
N ILE A 69 -42.61 -18.16 -10.47
CA ILE A 69 -43.72 -18.09 -11.43
C ILE A 69 -44.47 -16.75 -11.29
N ALA A 70 -44.74 -16.32 -10.06
CA ALA A 70 -45.35 -15.02 -9.79
C ALA A 70 -44.40 -13.87 -10.18
N GLY A 71 -43.11 -13.98 -9.82
CA GLY A 71 -42.08 -13.03 -10.21
C GLY A 71 -41.94 -12.86 -11.72
N LYS A 72 -42.04 -13.96 -12.49
CA LYS A 72 -42.07 -13.92 -13.98
C LYS A 72 -43.24 -13.08 -14.53
N LYS A 73 -44.36 -12.99 -13.80
CA LYS A 73 -45.53 -12.19 -14.18
C LYS A 73 -45.47 -10.74 -13.68
N GLY A 74 -44.37 -10.34 -13.04
CA GLY A 74 -44.23 -9.01 -12.44
C GLY A 74 -44.98 -8.83 -11.13
N GLU A 75 -45.50 -9.92 -10.55
CA GLU A 75 -46.22 -9.89 -9.28
C GLU A 75 -45.28 -10.27 -8.14
N LYS A 76 -45.36 -9.55 -7.02
CA LYS A 76 -44.76 -10.02 -5.77
C LYS A 76 -45.69 -11.07 -5.18
N ALA A 77 -45.16 -12.25 -4.88
CA ALA A 77 -45.91 -13.25 -4.14
C ALA A 77 -46.24 -12.67 -2.74
N TYR A 78 -47.52 -12.43 -2.45
CA TYR A 78 -48.00 -11.84 -1.19
C TYR A 78 -48.02 -12.85 -0.04
N TYR A 79 -46.99 -13.68 0.06
CA TYR A 79 -46.77 -14.51 1.24
C TYR A 79 -45.88 -13.71 2.17
N GLY A 80 -46.38 -13.46 3.39
CA GLY A 80 -45.71 -12.57 4.33
C GLY A 80 -44.25 -12.94 4.54
N LYS A 81 -43.42 -11.95 4.93
CA LYS A 81 -42.03 -12.11 5.40
C LYS A 81 -41.80 -13.27 6.38
N LYS A 82 -42.87 -13.85 6.94
CA LYS A 82 -42.90 -15.00 7.86
C LYS A 82 -42.32 -16.32 7.33
N LEU A 83 -42.12 -16.49 6.01
CA LEU A 83 -41.50 -17.70 5.46
C LEU A 83 -39.99 -17.58 5.23
N GLU A 84 -39.43 -16.38 5.35
CA GLU A 84 -37.99 -16.15 5.20
C GLU A 84 -37.30 -16.45 6.54
N TYR A 85 -36.38 -17.41 6.53
CA TYR A 85 -35.58 -17.76 7.70
C TYR A 85 -34.09 -17.78 7.35
N LEU A 86 -33.24 -17.48 8.33
CA LEU A 86 -31.81 -17.51 8.15
C LEU A 86 -31.27 -18.90 8.43
N VAL A 87 -30.48 -19.43 7.51
CA VAL A 87 -29.71 -20.66 7.70
C VAL A 87 -28.24 -20.29 7.80
N ALA A 88 -27.62 -20.64 8.93
CA ALA A 88 -26.19 -20.49 9.15
C ALA A 88 -25.50 -21.83 8.91
N TRP A 89 -24.34 -21.77 8.25
CA TRP A 89 -23.46 -22.91 7.99
C TRP A 89 -22.18 -22.72 8.80
N ALA A 90 -21.85 -23.72 9.59
CA ALA A 90 -20.70 -23.74 10.47
C ALA A 90 -19.84 -24.97 10.22
N GLU A 91 -18.54 -24.81 10.40
CA GLU A 91 -17.61 -25.93 10.51
C GLU A 91 -17.46 -26.33 11.97
N VAL A 92 -17.30 -27.64 12.20
CA VAL A 92 -17.02 -28.20 13.51
C VAL A 92 -15.51 -28.20 13.71
N LEU A 93 -15.05 -27.41 14.68
CA LEU A 93 -13.63 -27.34 15.00
C LEU A 93 -13.21 -28.52 15.90
N GLY A 94 -14.03 -28.82 16.91
CA GLY A 94 -13.79 -29.92 17.84
C GLY A 94 -14.31 -29.63 19.24
N TYR A 95 -13.97 -30.51 20.17
CA TYR A 95 -14.38 -30.41 21.56
C TYR A 95 -13.26 -30.94 22.48
N ILE A 96 -13.42 -30.70 23.78
CA ILE A 96 -12.55 -31.29 24.81
C ILE A 96 -13.27 -32.53 25.34
N SER A 97 -12.72 -33.73 25.12
CA SER A 97 -13.32 -34.98 25.59
C SER A 97 -13.26 -35.10 27.11
N TRP A 98 -14.00 -36.04 27.70
CA TRP A 98 -14.06 -36.25 29.16
C TRP A 98 -12.69 -36.58 29.80
N ASP A 99 -11.76 -37.13 29.01
CA ASP A 99 -10.34 -37.31 29.42
C ASP A 99 -9.52 -36.00 29.33
N GLY A 100 -10.11 -34.93 28.85
CA GLY A 100 -9.55 -33.60 28.66
C GLY A 100 -8.70 -33.41 27.40
N LYS A 101 -8.79 -34.31 26.42
CA LYS A 101 -8.06 -34.18 25.15
C LYS A 101 -8.88 -33.42 24.12
N TRP A 102 -8.22 -32.63 23.28
CA TRP A 102 -8.85 -32.06 22.09
C TRP A 102 -9.12 -33.16 21.06
N ARG A 103 -10.37 -33.24 20.59
CA ARG A 103 -10.78 -34.20 19.57
C ARG A 103 -11.67 -33.52 18.54
N ARG A 104 -11.61 -34.02 17.30
CA ARG A 104 -12.67 -33.76 16.33
C ARG A 104 -13.91 -34.53 16.76
N LEU A 105 -15.07 -33.98 16.42
CA LEU A 105 -16.34 -34.64 16.68
C LEU A 105 -16.37 -35.99 15.94
N GLU A 106 -16.70 -37.06 16.63
CA GLU A 106 -16.73 -38.41 16.06
C GLU A 106 -18.11 -38.83 15.54
N CYS A 107 -19.17 -38.14 15.97
CA CYS A 107 -20.57 -38.44 15.70
C CYS A 107 -21.32 -37.21 15.19
N SER A 108 -22.37 -37.40 14.39
CA SER A 108 -23.06 -36.26 13.79
C SER A 108 -23.98 -35.64 14.82
N PRO A 109 -24.16 -34.31 14.83
CA PRO A 109 -25.18 -33.69 15.65
C PRO A 109 -26.55 -34.22 15.26
N ASN A 110 -27.46 -34.29 16.23
CA ASN A 110 -28.82 -34.65 15.95
C ASN A 110 -29.56 -33.46 15.33
N THR A 111 -30.53 -33.76 14.47
CA THR A 111 -31.50 -32.73 14.07
C THR A 111 -32.23 -32.24 15.31
N TRP A 112 -32.49 -30.94 15.38
CA TRP A 112 -33.03 -30.23 16.55
C TRP A 112 -32.08 -30.04 17.73
N ASP A 113 -30.80 -30.41 17.62
CA ASP A 113 -29.82 -30.00 18.63
C ASP A 113 -29.77 -28.47 18.71
N LEU A 114 -29.74 -27.97 19.95
CA LEU A 114 -29.66 -26.53 20.21
C LEU A 114 -28.27 -26.00 19.89
N VAL A 115 -28.24 -24.87 19.18
CA VAL A 115 -27.04 -24.07 18.95
C VAL A 115 -27.05 -22.88 19.90
N TYR A 116 -25.89 -22.65 20.52
CA TYR A 116 -25.71 -21.67 21.56
C TYR A 116 -24.68 -20.63 21.17
N GLU A 117 -25.00 -19.37 21.44
CA GLU A 117 -24.05 -18.27 21.48
C GLU A 117 -23.42 -18.21 22.88
N PRO A 118 -22.12 -18.54 23.01
CA PRO A 118 -21.45 -18.51 24.30
C PRO A 118 -21.20 -17.08 24.78
N THR A 119 -21.17 -16.90 26.10
CA THR A 119 -20.66 -15.64 26.68
C THR A 119 -19.14 -15.57 26.53
N TYR A 120 -18.59 -14.38 26.75
CA TYR A 120 -17.14 -14.18 26.73
C TYR A 120 -16.42 -15.12 27.72
N GLU A 121 -16.95 -15.25 28.94
CA GLU A 121 -16.37 -16.08 30.01
C GLU A 121 -16.43 -17.57 29.68
N GLU A 122 -17.46 -18.03 28.98
CA GLU A 122 -17.60 -19.43 28.56
C GLU A 122 -16.60 -19.77 27.44
N LEU A 123 -16.44 -18.89 26.46
CA LEU A 123 -15.42 -19.01 25.41
C LEU A 123 -14.01 -18.95 26.00
N GLU A 124 -13.76 -18.00 26.91
CA GLU A 124 -12.50 -17.87 27.61
C GLU A 124 -12.19 -19.12 28.42
N GLY A 125 -13.15 -19.62 29.21
CA GLY A 125 -13.01 -20.87 29.93
C GLY A 125 -12.74 -22.08 29.03
N PHE A 126 -13.35 -22.14 27.84
CA PHE A 126 -13.09 -23.19 26.86
C PHE A 126 -11.65 -23.13 26.32
N PHE A 127 -11.20 -21.97 25.86
CA PHE A 127 -9.84 -21.81 25.32
C PHE A 127 -8.77 -21.92 26.41
N ILE A 128 -9.06 -21.51 27.66
CA ILE A 128 -8.18 -21.75 28.81
C ILE A 128 -8.08 -23.24 29.11
N LYS A 129 -9.17 -24.02 29.09
CA LYS A 129 -9.08 -25.49 29.28
C LYS A 129 -8.25 -26.15 28.18
N LEU A 130 -8.39 -25.67 26.94
CA LEU A 130 -7.60 -26.14 25.80
C LEU A 130 -6.10 -25.81 25.97
N SER A 131 -5.78 -24.59 26.40
CA SER A 131 -4.40 -24.13 26.58
C SER A 131 -3.75 -24.70 27.83
N SER A 132 -4.44 -24.70 28.97
CA SER A 132 -3.92 -25.13 30.28
C SER A 132 -3.51 -26.60 30.32
N LYS A 133 -4.23 -27.52 29.67
CA LYS A 133 -3.78 -28.93 29.54
C LYS A 133 -2.71 -29.12 28.48
N SER A 134 -2.74 -28.32 27.40
CA SER A 134 -1.59 -28.24 26.49
C SER A 134 -0.34 -27.73 27.20
N LEU A 135 -0.49 -26.93 28.27
CA LEU A 135 0.60 -26.35 29.07
C LEU A 135 1.01 -27.23 30.25
N SER A 136 0.13 -28.03 30.85
CA SER A 136 0.46 -28.88 32.01
C SER A 136 1.18 -30.17 31.63
N ASP A 137 0.89 -30.74 30.45
CA ASP A 137 1.58 -31.93 29.93
C ASP A 137 2.70 -31.60 28.92
N ARG A 138 2.80 -30.34 28.46
CA ARG A 138 3.85 -29.87 27.52
C ARG A 138 4.36 -28.49 27.90
N ALA A 139 4.66 -28.28 29.18
CA ALA A 139 5.54 -27.19 29.57
C ALA A 139 6.84 -27.36 28.79
N ASP A 140 7.13 -26.40 27.89
CA ASP A 140 8.42 -25.70 27.90
C ASP A 140 8.53 -24.69 26.74
N PHE A 141 7.72 -24.77 25.68
CA PHE A 141 7.87 -23.84 24.54
C PHE A 141 6.54 -23.51 23.84
N SER A 142 5.77 -22.56 24.36
CA SER A 142 4.64 -21.95 23.66
C SER A 142 4.88 -20.45 23.44
N ILE A 143 4.55 -19.94 22.26
CA ILE A 143 4.68 -18.51 21.92
C ILE A 143 3.31 -17.92 21.62
N ALA A 144 2.96 -16.81 22.26
CA ALA A 144 1.76 -16.06 21.93
C ALA A 144 1.99 -15.34 20.58
N ILE A 145 1.19 -15.66 19.57
CA ILE A 145 1.33 -15.06 18.22
C ILE A 145 0.20 -14.08 17.88
N GLY A 146 -0.78 -13.94 18.76
CA GLY A 146 -1.92 -13.05 18.54
C GLY A 146 -3.04 -13.29 19.53
N ARG A 147 -4.25 -12.88 19.15
CA ARG A 147 -5.48 -13.10 19.93
C ARG A 147 -6.55 -13.71 19.04
N HIS A 148 -7.47 -14.46 19.65
CA HIS A 148 -8.65 -14.92 18.93
C HIS A 148 -9.47 -13.73 18.43
N ARG A 149 -9.93 -13.76 17.17
CA ARG A 149 -10.70 -12.65 16.56
C ARG A 149 -11.91 -12.28 17.41
N GLY A 150 -12.04 -11.01 17.76
CA GLY A 150 -13.14 -10.50 18.59
C GLY A 150 -13.05 -10.82 20.08
N LEU A 151 -11.96 -11.45 20.54
CA LEU A 151 -11.77 -11.87 21.94
C LEU A 151 -10.42 -11.36 22.45
N ASN A 152 -10.33 -11.04 23.74
CA ASN A 152 -9.05 -10.65 24.37
C ASN A 152 -8.23 -11.86 24.85
N ILE A 153 -8.48 -13.03 24.27
CA ILE A 153 -7.86 -14.31 24.65
C ILE A 153 -6.61 -14.51 23.78
N PRO A 154 -5.41 -14.68 24.37
CA PRO A 154 -4.16 -14.88 23.62
C PRO A 154 -4.10 -16.26 22.96
N PHE A 155 -3.78 -16.29 21.66
CA PHE A 155 -3.55 -17.51 20.89
C PHE A 155 -2.07 -17.88 20.93
N HIS A 156 -1.80 -19.11 21.36
CA HIS A 156 -0.44 -19.64 21.52
C HIS A 156 -0.15 -20.73 20.49
N LEU A 157 1.06 -20.72 19.97
CA LEU A 157 1.59 -21.73 19.06
C LEU A 157 2.53 -22.66 19.84
N ASP A 158 2.33 -23.98 19.74
CA ASP A 158 3.18 -25.00 20.36
C ASP A 158 4.46 -25.19 19.52
N LEU A 159 5.59 -24.69 20.03
CA LEU A 159 6.88 -24.77 19.34
C LEU A 159 7.41 -26.21 19.27
N ASN A 160 7.04 -27.09 20.20
CA ASN A 160 7.40 -28.51 20.11
C ASN A 160 6.67 -29.20 18.96
N ALA A 161 5.41 -28.81 18.70
CA ALA A 161 4.67 -29.29 17.54
C ALA A 161 5.28 -28.80 16.23
N ILE A 162 5.73 -27.54 16.19
CA ILE A 162 6.47 -27.00 15.03
C ILE A 162 7.79 -27.74 14.81
N ALA A 163 8.57 -27.96 15.87
CA ALA A 163 9.86 -28.63 15.77
C ALA A 163 9.73 -30.08 15.28
N LYS A 164 8.63 -30.77 15.64
CA LYS A 164 8.35 -32.15 15.22
C LYS A 164 7.66 -32.25 13.86
N GLY A 165 6.82 -31.27 13.50
CA GLY A 165 5.94 -31.33 12.33
C GLY A 165 6.34 -30.45 11.16
N HIS A 166 7.32 -29.56 11.35
CA HIS A 166 7.61 -28.40 10.50
C HIS A 166 6.42 -27.44 10.38
N ILE A 167 6.69 -26.14 10.24
CA ILE A 167 5.65 -25.12 9.98
C ILE A 167 5.87 -24.52 8.61
N PHE A 168 4.79 -24.41 7.83
CA PHE A 168 4.77 -23.66 6.58
C PHE A 168 3.90 -22.44 6.76
N VAL A 169 4.51 -21.26 6.73
CA VAL A 169 3.79 -19.97 6.78
C VAL A 169 3.71 -19.44 5.36
N ALA A 170 2.52 -19.48 4.76
CA ALA A 170 2.27 -18.95 3.43
C ALA A 170 1.66 -17.55 3.52
N GLY A 171 2.41 -16.55 3.04
CA GLY A 171 1.89 -15.21 2.81
C GLY A 171 1.27 -15.09 1.42
N MET A 172 0.22 -14.29 1.29
CA MET A 172 -0.26 -13.79 0.00
C MET A 172 0.66 -12.66 -0.47
N SER A 173 0.96 -12.57 -1.77
CA SER A 173 2.11 -11.79 -2.25
C SER A 173 1.82 -11.09 -3.56
N VAL A 174 2.58 -10.02 -3.80
CA VAL A 174 2.55 -9.18 -5.00
C VAL A 174 3.87 -9.36 -5.75
N ASP A 175 3.86 -9.26 -7.07
CA ASP A 175 5.08 -9.35 -7.88
C ASP A 175 6.08 -8.23 -7.57
N TYR A 176 7.37 -8.53 -7.71
CA TYR A 176 8.48 -7.61 -7.46
C TYR A 176 8.33 -6.28 -8.19
N ALA A 177 7.83 -6.32 -9.43
CA ALA A 177 7.80 -5.17 -10.32
C ALA A 177 6.57 -4.27 -10.13
N GLU A 178 5.62 -4.65 -9.26
CA GLU A 178 4.41 -3.87 -9.06
C GLU A 178 4.72 -2.52 -8.38
N PRO A 179 4.09 -1.43 -8.83
CA PRO A 179 4.32 -0.11 -8.25
C PRO A 179 3.73 -0.02 -6.85
N LEU A 180 4.50 0.54 -5.93
CA LEU A 180 4.12 0.89 -4.58
C LEU A 180 4.05 2.40 -4.44
N ILE A 181 2.93 2.90 -3.94
CA ILE A 181 2.78 4.27 -3.47
C ILE A 181 2.92 4.25 -1.96
N TYR A 182 3.85 5.03 -1.41
CA TYR A 182 4.06 5.12 0.02
C TYR A 182 4.49 6.54 0.41
N MET A 183 4.36 6.88 1.69
CA MET A 183 4.74 8.17 2.24
C MET A 183 5.74 7.99 3.37
N VAL A 184 6.82 8.76 3.33
CA VAL A 184 7.85 8.84 4.39
C VAL A 184 8.11 10.31 4.65
N ASN A 185 8.17 10.70 5.93
CA ASN A 185 8.40 12.09 6.35
C ASN A 185 7.43 13.11 5.70
N GLY A 186 6.21 12.67 5.36
CA GLY A 186 5.18 13.49 4.71
C GLY A 186 5.31 13.68 3.20
N ILE A 187 6.34 13.07 2.58
CA ILE A 187 6.58 13.10 1.14
C ILE A 187 6.09 11.79 0.52
N ILE A 188 5.38 11.88 -0.60
CA ILE A 188 4.90 10.72 -1.36
C ILE A 188 6.00 10.23 -2.29
N HIS A 189 6.20 8.92 -2.31
CA HIS A 189 7.13 8.20 -3.16
C HIS A 189 6.38 7.17 -3.99
N ILE A 190 6.87 6.93 -5.21
CA ILE A 190 6.38 5.89 -6.11
C ILE A 190 7.59 5.14 -6.66
N GLU A 191 7.65 3.84 -6.42
CA GLU A 191 8.70 2.94 -6.93
C GLU A 191 8.17 1.51 -7.02
N LYS A 192 9.02 0.54 -7.37
CA LYS A 192 8.60 -0.88 -7.34
C LYS A 192 8.63 -1.40 -5.91
N ILE A 193 7.63 -2.21 -5.54
CA ILE A 193 7.57 -2.82 -4.20
C ILE A 193 8.81 -3.66 -3.90
N GLY A 194 9.36 -4.37 -4.89
CA GLY A 194 10.57 -5.15 -4.73
C GLY A 194 11.79 -4.30 -4.36
N GLU A 195 12.01 -3.19 -5.08
CA GLU A 195 13.11 -2.24 -4.83
C GLU A 195 12.95 -1.58 -3.45
N PHE A 196 11.72 -1.31 -3.02
CA PHE A 196 11.42 -0.81 -1.67
C PHE A 196 11.72 -1.83 -0.58
N VAL A 197 11.20 -3.06 -0.72
CA VAL A 197 11.34 -4.14 0.29
C VAL A 197 12.80 -4.58 0.42
N ASP A 198 13.53 -4.72 -0.70
CA ASP A 198 14.93 -5.16 -0.69
C ASP A 198 15.86 -4.27 0.15
N ARG A 199 15.52 -2.99 0.37
CA ARG A 199 16.32 -2.09 1.22
C ARG A 199 16.36 -2.52 2.69
N PHE A 200 15.38 -3.29 3.14
CA PHE A 200 15.27 -3.73 4.53
C PHE A 200 15.96 -5.07 4.79
N PHE A 201 16.27 -5.83 3.74
CA PHE A 201 16.83 -7.18 3.87
C PHE A 201 18.26 -7.23 3.34
N ALA A 202 19.12 -8.00 4.02
CA ALA A 202 20.46 -8.31 3.52
C ALA A 202 20.38 -9.44 2.48
N ASP A 203 21.15 -9.32 1.41
CA ASP A 203 21.31 -10.32 0.36
C ASP A 203 19.97 -10.95 -0.07
N ASP A 204 19.92 -12.28 -0.04
CA ASP A 204 18.87 -13.18 -0.53
C ASP A 204 17.93 -13.69 0.59
N SER A 205 18.00 -13.08 1.79
CA SER A 205 17.23 -13.48 2.99
C SER A 205 15.71 -13.36 2.85
N GLU A 206 14.94 -14.16 3.56
CA GLU A 206 13.47 -14.10 3.59
C GLU A 206 13.00 -13.81 5.03
N GLY A 207 11.82 -13.24 5.20
CA GLY A 207 11.24 -12.99 6.51
C GLY A 207 10.30 -11.79 6.56
N SER A 208 10.02 -11.35 7.78
CA SER A 208 9.26 -10.13 8.08
C SER A 208 10.12 -9.21 8.93
N ILE A 209 10.12 -7.91 8.61
CA ILE A 209 10.87 -6.88 9.34
C ILE A 209 9.90 -5.76 9.72
N PRO A 210 9.79 -5.39 11.00
CA PRO A 210 8.99 -4.26 11.42
C PRO A 210 9.58 -2.95 10.89
N VAL A 211 8.71 -2.02 10.49
CA VAL A 211 9.12 -0.72 9.95
C VAL A 211 8.37 0.41 10.65
N GLU A 212 9.03 1.55 10.80
CA GLU A 212 8.44 2.76 11.36
C GLU A 212 8.55 3.92 10.37
N GLY A 213 7.63 4.88 10.46
CA GLY A 213 7.64 6.09 9.63
C GLY A 213 7.25 5.90 8.16
N VAL A 214 6.83 4.69 7.78
CA VAL A 214 6.31 4.36 6.44
C VAL A 214 4.79 4.29 6.49
N TYR A 215 4.13 4.96 5.55
CA TYR A 215 2.68 4.96 5.41
C TYR A 215 2.26 4.57 4.00
N ILE A 216 1.16 3.84 3.85
CA ILE A 216 0.57 3.47 2.55
C ILE A 216 -0.87 3.99 2.45
N PRO A 217 -1.37 4.28 1.24
CA PRO A 217 -2.78 4.59 1.06
C PRO A 217 -3.60 3.30 1.24
N SER A 218 -4.53 3.33 2.20
CA SER A 218 -5.45 2.22 2.47
C SER A 218 -6.86 2.76 2.66
N PHE A 219 -7.88 1.96 2.37
CA PHE A 219 -9.27 2.32 2.62
C PHE A 219 -9.84 1.54 3.80
N ASN A 220 -10.79 2.16 4.52
CA ASN A 220 -11.58 1.47 5.53
C ASN A 220 -12.70 0.66 4.84
N PRO A 221 -12.80 -0.68 5.02
CA PRO A 221 -13.83 -1.48 4.37
C PRO A 221 -15.26 -1.19 4.86
N GLU A 222 -15.44 -0.51 6.00
CA GLU A 222 -16.76 -0.13 6.53
C GLU A 222 -17.21 1.25 6.03
N THR A 223 -16.31 2.24 6.00
CA THR A 223 -16.64 3.62 5.62
C THR A 223 -16.25 3.97 4.19
N TYR A 224 -15.44 3.13 3.55
CA TYR A 224 -14.80 3.35 2.23
C TYR A 224 -13.89 4.59 2.15
N GLU A 225 -13.56 5.21 3.28
CA GLU A 225 -12.64 6.35 3.34
C GLU A 225 -11.21 5.91 3.10
N VAL A 226 -10.51 6.62 2.21
CA VAL A 226 -9.09 6.40 1.90
C VAL A 226 -8.22 7.31 2.76
N GLY A 227 -7.17 6.76 3.37
CA GLY A 227 -6.23 7.53 4.18
C GLY A 227 -4.87 6.86 4.31
N TRP A 228 -3.89 7.63 4.78
CA TRP A 228 -2.57 7.12 5.09
C TRP A 228 -2.60 6.23 6.33
N ARG A 229 -2.14 4.99 6.20
CA ARG A 229 -2.04 4.04 7.31
C ARG A 229 -0.58 3.61 7.52
N PRO A 230 -0.11 3.49 8.78
CA PRO A 230 1.25 3.05 9.05
C PRO A 230 1.43 1.60 8.60
N VAL A 231 2.57 1.32 8.00
CA VAL A 231 3.01 -0.04 7.69
C VAL A 231 3.60 -0.63 8.96
N ALA A 232 3.11 -1.80 9.38
CA ALA A 232 3.66 -2.48 10.55
C ALA A 232 4.96 -3.22 10.22
N GLU A 233 4.95 -3.97 9.11
CA GLU A 233 6.07 -4.82 8.71
C GLU A 233 6.18 -4.89 7.18
N VAL A 234 7.39 -5.15 6.69
CA VAL A 234 7.68 -5.52 5.30
C VAL A 234 8.05 -7.00 5.24
N ILE A 235 7.47 -7.71 4.27
CA ILE A 235 7.61 -9.17 4.15
C ILE A 235 8.26 -9.50 2.81
N ARG A 236 9.29 -10.36 2.84
CA ARG A 236 9.95 -10.90 1.65
C ARG A 236 9.97 -12.42 1.72
N HIS A 237 9.60 -13.07 0.63
CA HIS A 237 9.78 -14.52 0.46
C HIS A 237 9.97 -14.87 -1.02
N ARG A 238 10.66 -15.97 -1.27
CA ARG A 238 10.84 -16.55 -2.59
C ARG A 238 9.57 -17.28 -2.97
N TYR A 239 9.13 -17.06 -4.21
CA TYR A 239 7.96 -17.71 -4.75
C TYR A 239 8.33 -18.43 -6.04
N ALA A 240 8.16 -19.76 -6.04
CA ALA A 240 8.32 -20.61 -7.21
C ALA A 240 6.95 -21.13 -7.63
N GLY A 241 6.22 -20.32 -8.39
CA GLY A 241 4.87 -20.65 -8.84
C GLY A 241 4.40 -19.73 -9.95
N VAL A 242 3.19 -19.97 -10.43
CA VAL A 242 2.55 -19.10 -11.43
C VAL A 242 2.00 -17.86 -10.74
N LEU A 243 2.08 -16.72 -11.42
CA LEU A 243 1.44 -15.48 -11.00
C LEU A 243 0.18 -15.24 -11.83
N VAL A 244 -0.81 -14.61 -11.22
CA VAL A 244 -2.03 -14.17 -11.89
C VAL A 244 -1.88 -12.69 -12.18
N ARG A 245 -2.03 -12.32 -13.46
CA ARG A 245 -2.04 -10.93 -13.88
C ARG A 245 -3.46 -10.52 -14.27
N ILE A 246 -3.98 -9.52 -13.56
CA ILE A 246 -5.33 -9.02 -13.74
C ILE A 246 -5.23 -7.69 -14.49
N PHE A 247 -6.09 -7.50 -15.49
CA PHE A 247 -6.21 -6.27 -16.25
C PHE A 247 -7.64 -5.74 -16.17
N THR A 248 -7.78 -4.43 -16.03
CA THR A 248 -9.08 -3.77 -16.04
C THR A 248 -9.29 -3.03 -17.36
N GLU A 249 -10.54 -2.79 -17.74
CA GLU A 249 -10.91 -2.00 -18.92
C GLU A 249 -10.30 -0.59 -18.91
N THR A 250 -10.11 -0.03 -17.70
CA THR A 250 -9.47 1.28 -17.51
C THR A 250 -7.95 1.29 -17.75
N GLY A 251 -7.36 0.16 -18.11
CA GLY A 251 -5.91 0.03 -18.39
C GLY A 251 -5.05 -0.20 -17.15
N ARG A 252 -5.63 -0.36 -15.96
CA ARG A 252 -4.89 -0.75 -14.75
C ARG A 252 -4.56 -2.24 -14.79
N SER A 253 -3.39 -2.63 -14.29
CA SER A 253 -3.01 -4.03 -14.12
C SER A 253 -2.33 -4.28 -12.78
N ILE A 254 -2.47 -5.49 -12.26
CA ILE A 254 -1.73 -5.96 -11.07
C ILE A 254 -1.36 -7.44 -11.25
N THR A 255 -0.18 -7.82 -10.79
CA THR A 255 0.36 -9.18 -10.83
C THR A 255 0.58 -9.69 -9.41
N VAL A 256 -0.09 -10.79 -9.06
CA VAL A 256 -0.13 -11.31 -7.69
C VAL A 256 -0.10 -12.84 -7.65
N THR A 257 0.15 -13.41 -6.48
CA THR A 257 0.02 -14.87 -6.30
C THR A 257 -1.45 -15.31 -6.39
N PRO A 258 -1.76 -16.55 -6.83
CA PRO A 258 -3.14 -17.02 -7.01
C PRO A 258 -4.05 -16.91 -5.79
N GLY A 259 -3.46 -16.99 -4.59
CA GLY A 259 -4.17 -16.86 -3.32
C GLY A 259 -4.35 -15.41 -2.86
N HIS A 260 -3.71 -14.42 -3.49
CA HIS A 260 -3.77 -13.04 -3.05
C HIS A 260 -5.19 -12.48 -3.14
N SER A 261 -5.69 -11.94 -2.04
CA SER A 261 -7.04 -11.42 -1.94
C SER A 261 -7.15 -10.02 -2.54
N VAL A 262 -8.08 -9.84 -3.47
CA VAL A 262 -8.39 -8.54 -4.09
C VAL A 262 -9.82 -8.15 -3.73
N PHE A 263 -10.07 -6.86 -3.54
CA PHE A 263 -11.41 -6.35 -3.26
C PHE A 263 -12.23 -6.29 -4.55
N VAL A 264 -13.36 -6.98 -4.54
CA VAL A 264 -14.30 -7.10 -5.67
C VAL A 264 -15.69 -6.66 -5.21
N LEU A 265 -16.35 -5.87 -6.04
CA LEU A 265 -17.74 -5.47 -5.88
C LEU A 265 -18.64 -6.48 -6.63
N ARG A 266 -19.47 -7.22 -5.89
CA ARG A 266 -20.51 -8.11 -6.43
C ARG A 266 -21.82 -7.82 -5.71
N ASP A 267 -22.92 -7.75 -6.47
CA ASP A 267 -24.28 -7.56 -5.92
C ASP A 267 -24.42 -6.36 -4.96
N GLY A 268 -23.61 -5.32 -5.18
CA GLY A 268 -23.60 -4.10 -4.35
C GLY A 268 -22.74 -4.17 -3.08
N GLU A 269 -22.06 -5.29 -2.83
CA GLU A 269 -21.20 -5.50 -1.66
C GLU A 269 -19.73 -5.68 -2.05
N VAL A 270 -18.83 -5.09 -1.26
CA VAL A 270 -17.40 -5.28 -1.39
C VAL A 270 -16.96 -6.51 -0.60
N SER A 271 -16.33 -7.46 -1.29
CA SER A 271 -15.79 -8.68 -0.70
C SER A 271 -14.36 -8.92 -1.17
N THR A 272 -13.58 -9.67 -0.39
CA THR A 272 -12.23 -10.09 -0.78
C THR A 272 -12.30 -11.43 -1.50
N ILE A 273 -11.76 -11.50 -2.71
CA ILE A 273 -11.75 -12.71 -3.55
C ILE A 273 -10.30 -13.07 -3.91
N PRO A 274 -9.88 -14.34 -3.82
CA PRO A 274 -8.58 -14.77 -4.29
C PRO A 274 -8.37 -14.43 -5.77
N ALA A 275 -7.17 -14.02 -6.15
CA ALA A 275 -6.85 -13.62 -7.52
C ALA A 275 -7.17 -14.71 -8.55
N SER A 276 -7.01 -15.99 -8.19
CA SER A 276 -7.36 -17.13 -9.02
C SER A 276 -8.85 -17.33 -9.28
N GLU A 277 -9.73 -16.72 -8.47
CA GLU A 277 -11.18 -16.84 -8.58
C GLU A 277 -11.84 -15.64 -9.28
N ILE A 278 -11.07 -14.59 -9.58
CA ILE A 278 -11.53 -13.41 -10.29
C ILE A 278 -11.86 -13.79 -11.74
N ARG A 279 -13.02 -13.32 -12.21
CA ARG A 279 -13.54 -13.60 -13.55
C ARG A 279 -13.68 -12.32 -14.36
N VAL A 280 -13.63 -12.46 -15.67
CA VAL A 280 -13.94 -11.36 -16.59
C VAL A 280 -15.38 -10.90 -16.32
N GLY A 281 -15.56 -9.58 -16.12
CA GLY A 281 -16.83 -8.97 -15.72
C GLY A 281 -16.93 -8.62 -14.24
N ASP A 282 -16.01 -9.09 -13.40
CA ASP A 282 -15.92 -8.65 -12.01
C ASP A 282 -15.47 -7.17 -11.92
N TYR A 283 -16.04 -6.44 -10.97
CA TYR A 283 -15.67 -5.05 -10.69
C TYR A 283 -14.63 -5.00 -9.57
N LEU A 284 -13.43 -4.53 -9.86
CA LEU A 284 -12.39 -4.36 -8.83
C LEU A 284 -12.55 -3.01 -8.14
N VAL A 285 -12.35 -2.99 -6.83
CA VAL A 285 -12.33 -1.75 -6.04
C VAL A 285 -10.99 -1.05 -6.25
N ALA A 286 -11.04 0.22 -6.64
CA ALA A 286 -9.88 1.07 -6.77
C ALA A 286 -10.20 2.46 -6.19
N PRO A 287 -9.21 3.16 -5.61
CA PRO A 287 -9.42 4.51 -5.09
C PRO A 287 -9.77 5.47 -6.23
N SER A 288 -10.74 6.35 -6.01
CA SER A 288 -11.02 7.49 -6.89
C SER A 288 -9.91 8.54 -6.80
N GLU A 289 -9.36 8.74 -5.61
CA GLU A 289 -8.33 9.72 -5.29
C GLU A 289 -7.28 9.14 -4.34
N ILE A 290 -6.04 9.56 -4.48
CA ILE A 290 -4.97 9.25 -3.53
C ILE A 290 -4.89 10.39 -2.51
N PRO A 291 -4.82 10.10 -1.20
CA PRO A 291 -4.70 11.14 -0.18
C PRO A 291 -3.49 12.04 -0.41
N MET A 292 -3.63 13.34 -0.16
CA MET A 292 -2.51 14.27 -0.24
C MET A 292 -1.43 13.94 0.81
N GLY A 293 -0.18 14.21 0.47
CA GLY A 293 0.93 14.10 1.43
C GLY A 293 0.80 15.13 2.54
N SER A 294 1.29 14.81 3.74
CA SER A 294 1.19 15.72 4.90
C SER A 294 2.21 16.86 4.86
N ARG A 295 3.22 16.80 3.99
CA ARG A 295 4.19 17.88 3.75
C ARG A 295 4.33 18.15 2.26
N PRO A 296 3.65 19.16 1.70
CA PRO A 296 3.85 19.53 0.31
C PRO A 296 5.29 20.00 0.09
N VAL A 297 5.89 19.61 -1.03
CA VAL A 297 7.21 20.12 -1.44
C VAL A 297 7.00 21.55 -1.93
N THR A 298 7.34 22.53 -1.10
CA THR A 298 7.19 23.96 -1.42
C THR A 298 8.46 24.54 -2.02
N GLU A 299 9.61 23.89 -1.84
CA GLU A 299 10.92 24.37 -2.27
C GLU A 299 11.79 23.20 -2.75
N ILE A 300 12.62 23.47 -3.76
CA ILE A 300 13.60 22.53 -4.30
C ILE A 300 14.99 23.13 -4.12
N ASP A 301 15.86 22.43 -3.37
CA ASP A 301 17.28 22.72 -3.33
C ASP A 301 17.98 22.12 -4.56
N ILE A 302 18.31 22.98 -5.53
CA ILE A 302 19.02 22.57 -6.74
C ILE A 302 20.38 21.96 -6.40
N LEU A 303 21.03 22.38 -5.32
CA LEU A 303 22.35 21.89 -4.95
C LEU A 303 22.33 20.42 -4.57
N GLU A 304 21.26 19.97 -3.91
CA GLU A 304 21.06 18.55 -3.60
C GLU A 304 20.77 17.75 -4.88
N VAL A 305 19.93 18.30 -5.76
CA VAL A 305 19.60 17.68 -7.06
C VAL A 305 20.85 17.52 -7.95
N LEU A 306 21.72 18.54 -7.99
CA LEU A 306 22.91 18.57 -8.85
C LEU A 306 24.16 17.95 -8.20
N GLY A 307 24.21 17.87 -6.87
CA GLY A 307 25.33 17.29 -6.12
C GLY A 307 25.62 15.85 -6.54
N ASN A 308 24.58 15.11 -6.92
CA ASN A 308 24.64 13.73 -7.40
C ASN A 308 25.00 13.59 -8.88
N SER A 309 25.14 14.69 -9.63
CA SER A 309 25.44 14.64 -11.07
C SER A 309 26.94 14.50 -11.34
N SER A 310 27.30 13.51 -12.18
CA SER A 310 28.67 13.31 -12.67
C SER A 310 29.23 14.46 -13.53
N ASP A 311 28.38 15.39 -13.98
CA ASP A 311 28.73 16.52 -14.86
C ASP A 311 28.56 17.89 -14.19
N ASN A 312 28.91 17.99 -12.91
CA ASN A 312 28.86 19.24 -12.14
C ASN A 312 30.09 20.16 -12.34
N ARG A 313 31.01 19.79 -13.24
CA ARG A 313 32.22 20.58 -13.54
C ARG A 313 31.85 21.95 -14.10
N SER A 314 32.60 22.97 -13.68
CA SER A 314 32.45 24.37 -14.11
C SER A 314 31.12 25.04 -13.73
N ILE A 315 30.44 24.50 -12.71
CA ILE A 315 29.30 25.14 -12.04
C ILE A 315 29.80 25.78 -10.75
N TYR A 316 29.40 27.03 -10.54
CA TYR A 316 29.77 27.84 -9.39
C TYR A 316 28.51 28.36 -8.70
N LEU A 317 28.62 28.47 -7.39
CA LEU A 317 27.75 29.21 -6.49
C LEU A 317 28.20 30.66 -6.55
N HIS A 318 27.25 31.58 -6.64
CA HIS A 318 27.42 33.02 -6.72
C HIS A 318 26.71 33.66 -5.52
N ASN A 319 27.16 34.86 -5.15
CA ASN A 319 26.67 35.60 -3.98
C ASN A 319 26.86 34.84 -2.66
N VAL A 320 27.93 34.05 -2.56
CA VAL A 320 28.24 33.30 -1.34
C VAL A 320 28.57 34.30 -0.21
N PRO A 321 27.91 34.22 0.95
CA PRO A 321 28.16 35.11 2.09
C PRO A 321 29.60 35.05 2.60
N GLU A 322 30.08 36.15 3.19
CA GLU A 322 31.45 36.23 3.73
C GLU A 322 31.67 35.24 4.88
N SER A 323 30.65 35.06 5.73
CA SER A 323 30.64 34.12 6.86
C SER A 323 30.93 32.68 6.46
N VAL A 324 30.57 32.27 5.24
CA VAL A 324 30.89 30.93 4.70
C VAL A 324 32.40 30.77 4.56
N TYR A 325 33.09 31.79 4.05
CA TYR A 325 34.54 31.73 3.85
C TYR A 325 35.29 31.76 5.18
N GLU A 326 34.83 32.57 6.13
CA GLU A 326 35.37 32.64 7.49
C GLU A 326 35.29 31.27 8.17
N ARG A 327 34.09 30.67 8.19
CA ARG A 327 33.87 29.32 8.70
C ARG A 327 34.74 28.27 8.00
N PHE A 328 34.87 28.34 6.68
CA PHE A 328 35.70 27.38 5.94
C PHE A 328 37.19 27.51 6.25
N ASP A 329 37.68 28.72 6.51
CA ASP A 329 39.06 28.99 6.92
C ASP A 329 39.31 28.51 8.36
N GLU A 330 38.38 28.77 9.29
CA GLU A 330 38.43 28.37 10.70
C GLU A 330 38.38 26.84 10.87
N ASP A 331 37.40 26.20 10.24
CA ASP A 331 37.16 24.75 10.34
C ASP A 331 38.04 23.93 9.37
N ASN A 332 38.91 24.58 8.59
CA ASN A 332 39.78 23.97 7.58
C ASN A 332 39.01 23.06 6.59
N LEU A 333 37.87 23.54 6.10
CA LEU A 333 36.96 22.80 5.20
C LEU A 333 37.40 22.79 3.73
N TRP A 334 38.55 23.40 3.42
CA TRP A 334 39.08 23.48 2.07
C TRP A 334 39.73 22.17 1.61
N PHE A 335 39.30 21.62 0.46
CA PHE A 335 40.03 20.55 -0.21
C PHE A 335 41.49 20.95 -0.48
N LYS A 336 42.42 20.00 -0.30
CA LYS A 336 43.87 20.22 -0.35
C LYS A 336 44.34 20.96 -1.62
N GLY A 337 43.77 20.65 -2.78
CA GLY A 337 44.11 21.26 -4.07
C GLY A 337 43.53 22.66 -4.32
N ASP A 338 42.56 23.09 -3.50
CA ASP A 338 41.78 24.30 -3.73
C ASP A 338 42.27 25.50 -2.89
N ARG A 339 43.17 25.28 -1.91
CA ARG A 339 43.66 26.33 -0.99
C ARG A 339 44.28 27.52 -1.71
N GLY A 340 44.96 27.31 -2.83
CA GLY A 340 45.56 28.40 -3.63
C GLY A 340 44.53 29.27 -4.37
N LEU A 341 43.31 28.76 -4.55
CA LEU A 341 42.23 29.45 -5.27
C LEU A 341 41.23 30.14 -4.33
N ARG A 342 41.22 29.79 -3.03
CA ARG A 342 40.22 30.26 -2.05
C ARG A 342 40.13 31.79 -1.95
N LEU A 343 41.26 32.49 -1.92
CA LEU A 343 41.28 33.97 -1.84
C LEU A 343 40.66 34.62 -3.08
N ARG A 344 40.89 34.01 -4.26
CA ARG A 344 40.29 34.47 -5.53
C ARG A 344 38.78 34.27 -5.53
N TRP A 345 38.33 33.14 -5.01
CA TRP A 345 36.91 32.78 -4.86
C TRP A 345 36.18 33.70 -3.89
N ARG A 346 36.76 33.92 -2.70
CA ARG A 346 36.30 34.88 -1.69
C ARG A 346 36.14 36.29 -2.26
N ARG A 347 37.17 36.83 -2.92
CA ARG A 347 37.12 38.14 -3.58
C ARG A 347 36.01 38.24 -4.64
N LYS A 348 35.71 37.15 -5.34
CA LYS A 348 34.67 37.09 -6.37
C LYS A 348 33.30 36.69 -5.83
N LYS A 349 33.18 36.37 -4.53
CA LYS A 349 32.00 35.80 -3.90
C LYS A 349 31.44 34.58 -4.66
N ILE A 350 32.34 33.72 -5.14
CA ILE A 350 31.99 32.49 -5.83
C ILE A 350 32.59 31.26 -5.16
N LEU A 351 31.90 30.12 -5.23
CA LEU A 351 32.40 28.85 -4.71
C LEU A 351 32.07 27.70 -5.69
N PRO A 352 32.97 26.75 -5.98
CA PRO A 352 32.61 25.60 -6.81
C PRO A 352 31.49 24.76 -6.17
N ILE A 353 30.56 24.24 -6.99
CA ILE A 353 29.40 23.46 -6.51
C ILE A 353 29.76 22.25 -5.62
N ARG A 354 30.98 21.70 -5.72
CA ARG A 354 31.45 20.58 -4.89
C ARG A 354 31.40 20.86 -3.38
N TYR A 355 31.42 22.13 -3.00
CA TYR A 355 31.34 22.59 -1.61
C TYR A 355 29.90 22.78 -1.13
N ALA A 356 28.91 22.63 -2.00
CA ALA A 356 27.51 22.88 -1.67
C ALA A 356 26.98 22.04 -0.50
N ARG A 357 27.47 20.79 -0.37
CA ARG A 357 27.14 19.88 0.75
C ARG A 357 27.65 20.36 2.12
N LEU A 358 28.51 21.36 2.16
CA LEU A 358 29.05 21.95 3.40
C LEU A 358 28.33 23.24 3.80
N LEU A 359 27.33 23.67 3.00
CA LEU A 359 26.55 24.87 3.25
C LEU A 359 25.29 24.54 4.06
N MET A 360 24.94 25.43 4.97
CA MET A 360 23.69 25.42 5.73
C MET A 360 22.53 25.92 4.85
N PHE A 361 21.30 25.53 5.17
CA PHE A 361 20.13 25.89 4.36
C PHE A 361 19.94 27.41 4.26
N GLU A 362 20.14 28.13 5.36
CA GLU A 362 20.01 29.58 5.45
C GLU A 362 21.00 30.28 4.50
N GLU A 363 22.24 29.76 4.39
CA GLU A 363 23.27 30.28 3.49
C GLU A 363 22.84 30.11 2.02
N LYS A 364 22.16 29.00 1.68
CA LYS A 364 21.73 28.67 0.32
C LYS A 364 20.64 29.60 -0.21
N THR A 365 19.79 30.18 0.66
CA THR A 365 18.67 31.05 0.24
C THR A 365 19.12 32.28 -0.57
N SER A 366 20.32 32.81 -0.28
CA SER A 366 20.90 33.97 -0.95
C SER A 366 21.75 33.63 -2.18
N ILE A 367 22.04 32.34 -2.38
CA ILE A 367 22.98 31.85 -3.39
C ILE A 367 22.28 31.70 -4.74
N LYS A 368 23.01 32.06 -5.78
CA LYS A 368 22.66 31.71 -7.16
C LYS A 368 23.64 30.68 -7.71
N ILE A 369 23.19 29.87 -8.65
CA ILE A 369 23.97 28.83 -9.31
C ILE A 369 24.08 29.18 -10.78
N ALA A 370 25.29 29.12 -11.31
CA ALA A 370 25.53 29.30 -12.74
C ALA A 370 26.69 28.44 -13.24
N ALA A 371 26.60 28.01 -14.48
CA ALA A 371 27.74 27.48 -15.21
C ALA A 371 28.60 28.62 -15.78
N ARG A 372 29.82 28.32 -16.25
CA ARG A 372 30.68 29.30 -16.94
C ARG A 372 29.95 29.91 -18.15
N ARG A 373 29.61 31.21 -18.09
CA ARG A 373 28.79 31.95 -19.09
C ARG A 373 27.35 31.44 -19.23
N GLY A 374 26.88 30.68 -18.24
CA GLY A 374 25.50 30.24 -18.13
C GLY A 374 24.63 31.28 -17.42
N ILE A 375 23.38 30.91 -17.26
CA ILE A 375 22.36 31.72 -16.64
C ILE A 375 22.45 31.55 -15.11
N GLU A 376 22.23 32.64 -14.36
CA GLU A 376 22.12 32.57 -12.91
C GLU A 376 20.69 32.15 -12.51
N ILE A 377 20.61 31.08 -11.70
CA ILE A 377 19.36 30.51 -11.18
C ILE A 377 19.45 30.52 -9.65
N PRO A 378 18.38 30.85 -8.91
CA PRO A 378 18.36 30.70 -7.45
C PRO A 378 18.72 29.28 -7.02
N ALA A 379 19.50 29.11 -5.96
CA ALA A 379 19.82 27.77 -5.45
C ALA A 379 18.58 27.05 -4.89
N ILE A 380 17.64 27.81 -4.34
CA ILE A 380 16.35 27.35 -3.86
C ILE A 380 15.27 27.83 -4.82
N ILE A 381 14.55 26.91 -5.45
CA ILE A 381 13.38 27.21 -6.31
C ILE A 381 12.11 26.99 -5.51
N LYS A 382 11.21 27.98 -5.51
CA LYS A 382 9.85 27.79 -4.99
C LYS A 382 9.02 26.95 -5.95
N VAL A 383 8.34 25.94 -5.42
CA VAL A 383 7.40 25.10 -6.16
C VAL A 383 6.03 25.76 -6.11
N ASP A 384 5.86 26.79 -6.94
CA ASP A 384 4.58 27.44 -7.16
C ASP A 384 3.85 26.86 -8.38
N GLU A 385 2.65 27.39 -8.64
CA GLU A 385 1.84 26.97 -9.78
C GLU A 385 2.56 27.14 -11.13
N GLU A 386 3.37 28.20 -11.26
CA GLU A 386 4.12 28.50 -12.49
C GLU A 386 5.22 27.46 -12.72
N PHE A 387 6.02 27.16 -11.70
CA PHE A 387 7.06 26.14 -11.79
C PHE A 387 6.46 24.74 -12.02
N ALA A 388 5.38 24.39 -11.33
CA ALA A 388 4.68 23.13 -11.53
C ALA A 388 4.15 23.00 -12.97
N ARG A 389 3.56 24.06 -13.53
CA ARG A 389 3.07 24.10 -14.91
C ARG A 389 4.21 23.99 -15.93
N LEU A 390 5.34 24.66 -15.70
CA LEU A 390 6.55 24.51 -16.52
C LEU A 390 7.07 23.07 -16.54
N MET A 391 7.11 22.40 -15.38
CA MET A 391 7.46 20.99 -15.29
C MET A 391 6.45 20.10 -16.02
N GLY A 392 5.15 20.42 -15.94
CA GLY A 392 4.10 19.76 -16.72
C GLY A 392 4.33 19.85 -18.23
N TYR A 393 4.65 21.05 -18.74
CA TYR A 393 5.03 21.23 -20.15
C TYR A 393 6.26 20.41 -20.53
N TYR A 394 7.24 20.34 -19.64
CA TYR A 394 8.45 19.58 -19.90
C TYR A 394 8.20 18.06 -19.92
N VAL A 395 7.40 17.53 -19.00
CA VAL A 395 7.01 16.12 -19.02
C VAL A 395 6.23 15.77 -20.29
N ALA A 396 5.36 16.68 -20.75
CA ALA A 396 4.53 16.43 -21.93
C ALA A 396 5.28 16.59 -23.27
N LYS A 397 6.13 17.62 -23.41
CA LYS A 397 6.70 18.07 -24.70
C LYS A 397 8.18 18.44 -24.64
N GLY A 398 8.81 18.26 -23.48
CA GLY A 398 10.19 18.63 -23.21
C GLY A 398 11.19 17.50 -23.44
N ASN A 399 12.44 17.87 -23.68
CA ASN A 399 13.59 16.96 -23.65
C ASN A 399 14.87 17.76 -23.31
N THR A 400 15.85 17.10 -22.69
CA THR A 400 17.18 17.66 -22.43
C THR A 400 18.22 17.05 -23.36
N ARG A 401 19.06 17.91 -23.95
CA ARG A 401 20.22 17.50 -24.74
C ARG A 401 21.49 17.95 -24.04
N ALA A 402 22.22 16.99 -23.46
CA ALA A 402 23.48 17.24 -22.78
C ALA A 402 24.64 16.57 -23.54
N ASN A 403 25.37 17.36 -24.33
CA ASN A 403 26.64 16.96 -24.93
C ASN A 403 27.76 17.42 -24.00
N LYS A 404 28.32 16.49 -23.20
CA LYS A 404 29.33 16.77 -22.17
C LYS A 404 30.44 17.69 -22.71
N GLY A 405 30.61 18.85 -22.08
CA GLY A 405 31.65 19.83 -22.44
C GLY A 405 31.40 20.63 -23.73
N ARG A 406 30.28 20.43 -24.44
CA ARG A 406 29.94 21.16 -25.68
C ARG A 406 28.68 22.00 -25.55
N SER A 407 27.52 21.37 -25.32
CA SER A 407 26.22 22.05 -25.36
C SER A 407 25.22 21.41 -24.41
N TYR A 408 24.46 22.24 -23.70
CA TYR A 408 23.42 21.83 -22.77
C TYR A 408 22.16 22.63 -23.07
N ASN A 409 21.13 21.93 -23.55
CA ASN A 409 19.92 22.57 -24.01
C ASN A 409 18.68 21.89 -23.42
N VAL A 410 17.76 22.69 -22.89
CA VAL A 410 16.36 22.29 -22.66
C VAL A 410 15.58 22.63 -23.93
N VAL A 411 14.79 21.67 -24.42
CA VAL A 411 14.02 21.81 -25.66
C VAL A 411 12.56 21.49 -25.40
N PHE A 412 11.65 22.32 -25.90
CA PHE A 412 10.21 22.00 -25.98
C PHE A 412 9.80 21.94 -27.45
N ASN A 413 9.08 20.89 -27.85
CA ASN A 413 8.51 20.77 -29.19
C ASN A 413 6.98 20.89 -29.11
N LEU A 414 6.46 21.98 -29.65
CA LEU A 414 5.06 22.40 -29.51
C LEU A 414 4.39 22.46 -30.88
N GLY A 415 3.08 22.23 -30.92
CA GLY A 415 2.27 22.34 -32.13
C GLY A 415 2.06 23.80 -32.57
N LEU A 416 1.48 23.98 -33.76
CA LEU A 416 1.20 25.33 -34.28
C LEU A 416 0.14 26.10 -33.46
N ASN A 417 -0.73 25.38 -32.74
CA ASN A 417 -1.81 25.96 -31.94
C ASN A 417 -1.39 26.28 -30.50
N ASP A 418 -0.20 25.87 -30.07
CA ASP A 418 0.28 25.98 -28.68
C ASP A 418 0.94 27.36 -28.39
N LEU A 419 0.44 28.43 -29.02
CA LEU A 419 1.06 29.76 -28.93
C LEU A 419 1.02 30.34 -27.52
N ASP A 420 -0.05 30.07 -26.78
CA ASP A 420 -0.23 30.41 -25.37
C ASP A 420 0.79 29.69 -24.46
N ILE A 421 1.04 28.40 -24.71
CA ILE A 421 2.06 27.61 -24.01
C ILE A 421 3.46 28.16 -24.27
N ILE A 422 3.75 28.58 -25.51
CA ILE A 422 5.06 29.17 -25.85
C ILE A 422 5.30 30.44 -25.05
N GLU A 423 4.31 31.33 -25.00
CA GLU A 423 4.45 32.59 -24.28
C GLU A 423 4.53 32.36 -22.77
N ASP A 424 3.77 31.40 -22.23
CA ASP A 424 3.85 31.05 -20.82
C ASP A 424 5.22 30.47 -20.44
N ILE A 425 5.78 29.55 -21.23
CA ILE A 425 7.14 29.03 -21.01
C ILE A 425 8.16 30.18 -21.02
N ARG A 426 8.07 31.10 -21.98
CA ARG A 426 8.98 32.27 -22.05
C ARG A 426 8.86 33.12 -20.79
N ARG A 427 7.64 33.41 -20.36
CA ARG A 427 7.34 34.19 -19.15
C ARG A 427 7.91 33.53 -17.90
N ILE A 428 7.61 32.25 -17.66
CA ILE A 428 8.04 31.54 -16.45
C ILE A 428 9.57 31.45 -16.40
N ILE A 429 10.21 31.10 -17.53
CA ILE A 429 11.67 31.02 -17.60
C ILE A 429 12.33 32.39 -17.37
N SER A 430 11.75 33.48 -17.89
CA SER A 430 12.25 34.84 -17.67
C SER A 430 12.13 35.31 -16.22
N ARG A 431 11.21 34.74 -15.44
CA ARG A 431 11.11 34.99 -14.00
C ARG A 431 12.07 34.13 -13.20
N LEU A 432 12.19 32.86 -13.58
CA LEU A 432 13.11 31.91 -12.95
C LEU A 432 14.58 32.32 -13.14
N THR A 433 14.87 33.05 -14.23
CA THR A 433 16.23 33.42 -14.61
C THR A 433 16.36 34.92 -14.84
N VAL A 434 17.37 35.54 -14.24
CA VAL A 434 17.60 36.99 -14.36
C VAL A 434 17.99 37.42 -15.79
N SER A 435 18.35 36.47 -16.65
CA SER A 435 18.71 36.74 -18.05
C SER A 435 18.45 35.50 -18.90
N THR A 436 17.42 35.51 -19.75
CA THR A 436 17.23 34.41 -20.71
C THR A 436 17.21 34.84 -22.16
N LYS A 437 18.06 34.16 -22.94
CA LYS A 437 17.94 34.03 -24.39
C LYS A 437 17.11 32.79 -24.71
N VAL A 438 15.79 32.87 -24.53
CA VAL A 438 14.89 31.83 -25.03
C VAL A 438 14.81 31.94 -26.54
N SER A 439 15.26 30.91 -27.27
CA SER A 439 15.18 30.88 -28.73
C SER A 439 13.92 30.14 -29.16
N VAL A 440 13.09 30.76 -29.98
CA VAL A 440 11.90 30.13 -30.57
C VAL A 440 12.14 29.98 -32.07
N ILE A 441 12.13 28.74 -32.55
CA ILE A 441 12.30 28.40 -33.97
C ILE A 441 10.96 27.88 -34.49
N LYS A 442 10.44 28.50 -35.54
CA LYS A 442 9.25 28.01 -36.25
C LYS A 442 9.67 27.04 -37.35
N ASN A 443 9.15 25.82 -37.32
CA ASN A 443 9.24 24.85 -38.39
C ASN A 443 7.93 24.83 -39.20
N SER A 444 7.87 24.00 -40.25
CA SER A 444 6.69 23.87 -41.11
C SER A 444 5.41 23.47 -40.35
N SER A 445 5.52 22.64 -39.30
CA SER A 445 4.38 22.10 -38.54
C SER A 445 4.51 22.22 -37.02
N SER A 446 5.53 22.91 -36.51
CA SER A 446 5.79 22.99 -35.06
C SER A 446 6.58 24.22 -34.68
N TYR A 447 6.52 24.56 -33.39
CA TYR A 447 7.44 25.49 -32.75
C TYR A 447 8.43 24.72 -31.87
N ARG A 448 9.67 25.18 -31.87
CA ARG A 448 10.72 24.64 -31.02
C ARG A 448 11.29 25.72 -30.14
N ILE A 449 11.11 25.56 -28.83
CA ILE A 449 11.76 26.42 -27.83
C ILE A 449 13.08 25.77 -27.43
N ILE A 450 14.17 26.53 -27.44
CA ILE A 450 15.50 26.08 -27.02
C ILE A 450 16.06 27.05 -25.98
N ILE A 451 16.44 26.49 -24.84
CA ILE A 451 17.09 27.20 -23.74
C ILE A 451 18.50 26.63 -23.57
N TYR A 452 19.52 27.44 -23.89
CA TYR A 452 20.92 27.05 -23.82
C TYR A 452 21.47 27.31 -22.42
N ASP A 453 21.29 26.38 -21.50
CA ASP A 453 21.85 26.49 -20.16
C ASP A 453 22.17 25.14 -19.52
N LYS A 454 23.37 25.04 -18.94
CA LYS A 454 23.86 23.80 -18.31
C LYS A 454 23.12 23.48 -17.01
N VAL A 455 22.86 24.46 -16.16
CA VAL A 455 22.25 24.23 -14.85
C VAL A 455 20.79 23.82 -15.03
N LEU A 456 20.03 24.52 -15.86
CA LEU A 456 18.65 24.13 -16.22
C LEU A 456 18.61 22.75 -16.86
N THR A 457 19.50 22.45 -17.82
CA THR A 457 19.52 21.14 -18.47
C THR A 457 19.73 20.01 -17.47
N LEU A 458 20.65 20.19 -16.52
CA LEU A 458 20.87 19.19 -15.48
C LEU A 458 19.72 19.13 -14.48
N LEU A 459 19.14 20.26 -14.09
CA LEU A 459 17.99 20.31 -13.18
C LEU A 459 16.80 19.53 -13.74
N PHE A 460 16.36 19.87 -14.96
CA PHE A 460 15.23 19.23 -15.62
C PHE A 460 15.47 17.73 -15.84
N ARG A 461 16.70 17.35 -16.20
CA ARG A 461 17.07 15.95 -16.39
C ARG A 461 17.01 15.12 -15.10
N ASN A 462 17.34 15.70 -13.95
CA ASN A 462 17.30 14.99 -12.67
C ASN A 462 15.90 15.00 -12.04
N LEU A 463 15.13 16.09 -12.19
CA LEU A 463 13.76 16.17 -11.68
C LEU A 463 12.78 15.31 -12.49
N ALA A 464 12.96 15.28 -13.81
CA ALA A 464 12.15 14.50 -14.72
C ALA A 464 13.08 13.84 -15.76
N PRO A 465 13.68 12.69 -15.43
CA PRO A 465 14.52 11.95 -16.35
C PRO A 465 13.66 11.49 -17.53
N GLY A 466 13.68 12.26 -18.61
CA GLY A 466 13.03 11.88 -19.85
C GLY A 466 13.68 10.59 -20.37
N ASN A 467 12.89 9.53 -20.49
CA ASN A 467 13.25 8.47 -21.41
C ASN A 467 13.16 9.08 -22.80
N ALA A 468 14.31 9.38 -23.41
CA ALA A 468 14.38 9.49 -24.85
C ALA A 468 13.87 8.15 -25.41
N ARG A 469 12.59 8.11 -25.78
CA ARG A 469 12.09 7.13 -26.75
C ARG A 469 12.47 7.61 -28.14
#